data_AF-A0A9W6YQZ7-F1
#
_entry.id   AF-A0A9W6YQZ7-F1
#
_cell.length_a   1.000
_cell.length_b   1.000
_cell.length_c   1.000
_cell.angle_alpha   90.00
_cell.angle_beta   90.00
_cell.angle_gamma   90.00
#
_symmetry.space_group_name_H-M   'P 1'
#
loop_
_entity.id
_entity.type
_entity.pdbx_description
1 polymer ?
#
loop_
_entity_poly.entity_id
_entity_poly.type
_entity_poly.pdbx_seq_one_letter_code
_entity_poly.pdbx_strand_id
1 'polypeptide(L)'
;MSSQDPRFEKFRHGLRYVVNDILKKITAEKMAEMYPGIDKRALENIRVQIIQQYRNKCFSEFEKIYKDRDLEKKLDELDEIILDAKRRYAKNPGDKLYINDLNPNDIISNRLLAIQKESVASLNEKLVNLKRENNKLVKELNSIYNESLHNLKAANGNFGLLADVTKDELEDEKYEDLINYVTDECFRKPRRDDHINT
;
A
#
# COMPACT_ATOMS: atom_id res chain seq x y z
N MET A 1 -29.86 -9.28 -2.79
CA MET A 1 -28.77 -10.18 -2.35
C MET A 1 -29.23 -11.59 -2.65
N SER A 2 -28.75 -12.20 -3.74
CA SER A 2 -29.26 -13.51 -4.18
C SER A 2 -28.47 -14.59 -3.46
N SER A 3 -29.11 -15.23 -2.46
CA SER A 3 -28.70 -16.52 -1.93
C SER A 3 -28.90 -17.58 -3.02
N GLN A 4 -27.95 -17.68 -3.94
CA GLN A 4 -27.83 -18.88 -4.74
C GLN A 4 -27.06 -19.89 -3.91
N ASP A 5 -27.71 -21.00 -3.53
CA ASP A 5 -26.98 -22.13 -2.97
C ASP A 5 -25.82 -22.48 -3.91
N PRO A 6 -24.60 -22.65 -3.38
CA PRO A 6 -23.40 -22.88 -4.17
C PRO A 6 -23.62 -24.06 -5.11
N ARG A 7 -23.15 -23.95 -6.35
CA ARG A 7 -23.35 -24.97 -7.39
C ARG A 7 -22.87 -26.36 -6.97
N PHE A 8 -21.84 -26.41 -6.14
CA PHE A 8 -21.34 -27.66 -5.56
C PHE A 8 -22.40 -28.40 -4.75
N GLU A 9 -23.19 -27.71 -3.92
CA GLU A 9 -24.25 -28.35 -3.14
C GLU A 9 -25.39 -28.89 -4.01
N LYS A 10 -25.74 -28.18 -5.08
CA LYS A 10 -26.71 -28.68 -6.07
C LYS A 10 -26.21 -29.92 -6.78
N PHE A 11 -24.93 -29.92 -7.16
CA PHE A 11 -24.28 -31.08 -7.78
C PHE A 11 -24.27 -32.29 -6.82
N ARG A 12 -23.91 -32.07 -5.55
CA ARG A 12 -23.92 -33.08 -4.50
C ARG A 12 -25.31 -33.65 -4.26
N HIS A 13 -26.33 -32.78 -4.22
CA HIS A 13 -27.71 -33.18 -4.06
C HIS A 13 -28.20 -34.02 -5.25
N GLY A 14 -27.88 -33.62 -6.48
CA GLY A 14 -28.19 -34.37 -7.70
C GLY A 14 -27.58 -35.78 -7.70
N LEU A 15 -26.30 -35.90 -7.34
CA LEU A 15 -25.65 -37.21 -7.25
C LEU A 15 -26.26 -38.11 -6.17
N ARG A 16 -26.56 -37.55 -4.99
CA ARG A 16 -27.26 -38.28 -3.93
C ARG A 16 -28.64 -38.75 -4.38
N TYR A 17 -29.36 -37.91 -5.11
CA TYR A 17 -30.66 -38.26 -5.68
C TYR A 17 -30.55 -39.44 -6.66
N VAL A 18 -29.59 -39.41 -7.59
CA VAL A 18 -29.38 -40.49 -8.56
C VAL A 18 -29.03 -41.81 -7.86
N VAL A 19 -28.15 -41.79 -6.87
CA VAL A 19 -27.82 -43.01 -6.09
C VAL A 19 -29.07 -43.55 -5.40
N ASN A 20 -29.87 -42.69 -4.77
CA ASN A 20 -31.10 -43.11 -4.13
C ASN A 20 -32.13 -43.67 -5.14
N ASP A 21 -32.22 -43.11 -6.34
CA ASP A 21 -33.10 -43.61 -7.40
C ASP A 21 -32.66 -45.00 -7.90
N ILE A 22 -31.37 -45.23 -8.07
CA ILE A 22 -30.82 -46.54 -8.41
C ILE A 22 -31.13 -47.56 -7.31
N LEU A 23 -30.95 -47.20 -6.05
CA LEU A 23 -31.21 -48.07 -4.91
C LEU A 23 -32.70 -48.43 -4.76
N LYS A 24 -33.61 -47.51 -5.12
CA LYS A 24 -35.06 -47.79 -5.14
C LYS A 24 -35.45 -48.88 -6.14
N LYS A 25 -34.68 -49.05 -7.22
CA LYS A 25 -34.94 -50.09 -8.23
C LYS A 25 -34.63 -51.50 -7.74
N ILE A 26 -33.88 -51.63 -6.63
CA ILE A 26 -33.58 -52.90 -5.96
C ILE A 26 -34.72 -53.22 -4.97
N THR A 27 -35.84 -53.69 -5.53
CA THR A 27 -37.02 -54.11 -4.74
C THR A 27 -36.86 -55.55 -4.24
N ALA A 28 -37.51 -55.85 -3.12
CA ALA A 28 -37.55 -57.19 -2.55
C ALA A 28 -38.19 -58.21 -3.52
N GLU A 29 -39.18 -57.77 -4.29
CA GLU A 29 -39.87 -58.58 -5.31
C GLU A 29 -38.90 -59.05 -6.40
N LYS A 30 -38.13 -58.13 -6.99
CA LYS A 30 -37.14 -58.48 -8.02
C LYS A 30 -36.05 -59.40 -7.48
N MET A 31 -35.61 -59.19 -6.23
CA MET A 31 -34.66 -60.09 -5.58
C MET A 31 -35.25 -61.49 -5.41
N ALA A 32 -36.51 -61.60 -4.97
CA ALA A 32 -37.18 -62.88 -4.76
C ALA A 32 -37.43 -63.63 -6.08
N GLU A 33 -37.73 -62.92 -7.17
CA GLU A 33 -37.83 -63.48 -8.52
C GLU A 33 -36.48 -64.03 -9.02
N MET A 34 -35.37 -63.32 -8.76
CA MET A 34 -34.03 -63.75 -9.18
C MET A 34 -33.47 -64.90 -8.34
N TYR A 35 -33.93 -65.07 -7.09
CA TYR A 35 -33.42 -66.09 -6.17
C TYR A 35 -34.56 -66.85 -5.45
N PRO A 36 -35.35 -67.66 -6.18
CA PRO A 36 -36.52 -68.34 -5.62
C PRO A 36 -36.20 -69.44 -4.60
N GLY A 37 -34.95 -69.93 -4.58
CA GLY A 37 -34.51 -71.01 -3.68
C GLY A 37 -33.99 -70.55 -2.31
N ILE A 38 -33.97 -69.25 -2.04
CA ILE A 38 -33.44 -68.67 -0.79
C ILE A 38 -34.60 -68.23 0.11
N ASP A 39 -34.43 -68.39 1.43
CA ASP A 39 -35.41 -67.88 2.41
C ASP A 39 -35.59 -66.36 2.27
N LYS A 40 -36.85 -65.91 2.23
CA LYS A 40 -37.23 -64.51 2.04
C LYS A 40 -36.64 -63.59 3.12
N ARG A 41 -36.48 -64.09 4.36
CA ARG A 41 -35.86 -63.30 5.44
C ARG A 41 -34.36 -63.12 5.24
N ALA A 42 -33.66 -64.17 4.81
CA ALA A 42 -32.24 -64.09 4.49
C ALA A 42 -32.00 -63.12 3.30
N LEU A 43 -32.86 -63.19 2.29
CA LEU A 43 -32.78 -62.34 1.11
C LEU A 43 -33.03 -60.86 1.44
N GLU A 44 -33.97 -60.56 2.33
CA GLU A 44 -34.22 -59.18 2.78
C GLU A 44 -33.04 -58.63 3.59
N ASN A 45 -32.44 -59.45 4.46
CA ASN A 45 -31.23 -59.06 5.18
C ASN A 45 -30.07 -58.75 4.23
N ILE A 46 -29.87 -59.58 3.20
CA ILE A 46 -28.85 -59.36 2.16
C ILE A 46 -29.15 -58.08 1.38
N ARG A 47 -30.42 -57.84 1.02
CA ARG A 47 -30.84 -56.62 0.30
C ARG A 47 -30.49 -55.37 1.09
N VAL A 48 -30.84 -55.31 2.36
CA VAL A 48 -30.54 -54.16 3.24
C VAL A 48 -29.02 -53.96 3.36
N GLN A 49 -28.25 -55.05 3.51
CA GLN A 49 -26.79 -54.97 3.57
C GLN A 49 -26.18 -54.44 2.28
N ILE A 50 -26.61 -54.94 1.11
CA ILE A 50 -26.13 -54.48 -0.20
C ILE A 50 -26.46 -53.00 -0.39
N ILE A 51 -27.70 -52.58 -0.10
CA ILE A 51 -28.11 -51.18 -0.23
C ILE A 51 -27.24 -50.29 0.65
N GLN A 52 -27.02 -50.67 1.91
CA GLN A 52 -26.25 -49.87 2.85
C GLN A 52 -24.76 -49.82 2.47
N GLN A 53 -24.16 -50.95 2.11
CA GLN A 53 -22.76 -51.01 1.67
C GLN A 53 -22.53 -50.22 0.38
N TYR A 54 -23.42 -50.39 -0.61
CA TYR A 54 -23.32 -49.67 -1.88
C TYR A 54 -23.43 -48.16 -1.65
N ARG A 55 -24.42 -47.71 -0.86
CA ARG A 55 -24.61 -46.30 -0.52
C ARG A 55 -23.37 -45.71 0.16
N ASN A 56 -22.84 -46.39 1.17
CA ASN A 56 -21.67 -45.93 1.91
C ASN A 56 -20.43 -45.87 1.01
N LYS A 57 -20.23 -46.88 0.16
CA LYS A 57 -19.09 -46.93 -0.74
C LYS A 57 -19.18 -45.85 -1.82
N CYS A 58 -20.33 -45.68 -2.46
CA CYS A 58 -20.53 -44.61 -3.44
C CYS A 58 -20.29 -43.22 -2.84
N PHE A 59 -20.85 -42.93 -1.66
CA PHE A 59 -20.64 -41.63 -1.03
C PHE A 59 -19.20 -41.43 -0.57
N SER A 60 -18.54 -42.46 -0.06
CA SER A 60 -17.12 -42.37 0.28
C SER A 60 -16.25 -42.08 -0.94
N GLU A 61 -16.49 -42.75 -2.07
CA GLU A 61 -15.76 -42.51 -3.30
C GLU A 61 -16.05 -41.13 -3.89
N PHE A 62 -17.30 -40.64 -3.82
CA PHE A 62 -17.62 -39.27 -4.24
C PHE A 62 -16.86 -38.22 -3.42
N GLU A 63 -16.80 -38.37 -2.09
CA GLU A 63 -16.05 -37.44 -1.24
C GLU A 63 -14.54 -37.46 -1.56
N LYS A 64 -13.97 -38.62 -1.92
CA LYS A 64 -12.58 -38.69 -2.42
C LYS A 64 -12.42 -37.93 -3.73
N ILE A 65 -13.32 -38.16 -4.70
CA ILE A 65 -13.26 -37.48 -6.00
C ILE A 65 -13.40 -35.96 -5.84
N TYR A 66 -14.26 -35.50 -4.93
CA TYR A 66 -14.43 -34.07 -4.65
C TYR A 66 -13.13 -33.45 -4.15
N LYS A 67 -12.42 -34.14 -3.26
CA LYS A 67 -11.13 -33.69 -2.71
C LYS A 67 -10.00 -33.77 -3.74
N ASP A 68 -9.86 -34.90 -4.43
CA ASP A 68 -8.77 -35.12 -5.39
C ASP A 68 -8.82 -34.13 -6.55
N ARG A 69 -10.02 -33.74 -6.98
CA ARG A 69 -10.21 -32.80 -8.09
C ARG A 69 -10.38 -31.36 -7.66
N ASP A 70 -10.41 -31.10 -6.35
CA ASP A 70 -10.73 -29.79 -5.76
C ASP A 70 -12.01 -29.19 -6.36
N LEU A 71 -13.05 -30.03 -6.40
CA LEU A 71 -14.26 -29.76 -7.18
C LEU A 71 -15.11 -28.63 -6.57
N GLU A 72 -15.09 -28.53 -5.24
CA GLU A 72 -15.77 -27.48 -4.49
C GLU A 72 -15.22 -26.11 -4.89
N LYS A 73 -13.90 -25.92 -4.75
CA LYS A 73 -13.22 -24.68 -5.12
C LYS A 73 -13.46 -24.29 -6.58
N LYS A 74 -13.34 -25.24 -7.52
CA LYS A 74 -13.53 -24.96 -8.95
C LYS A 74 -14.96 -24.54 -9.29
N LEU A 75 -15.96 -25.12 -8.62
CA LEU A 75 -17.36 -24.76 -8.86
C LEU A 75 -17.71 -23.42 -8.21
N ASP A 76 -17.09 -23.10 -7.07
CA ASP A 76 -17.22 -21.79 -6.43
C ASP A 76 -16.54 -20.69 -7.28
N GLU A 77 -15.30 -20.93 -7.74
CA GLU A 77 -14.59 -20.07 -8.69
C GLU A 77 -15.42 -19.85 -9.97
N LEU A 78 -16.09 -20.89 -10.47
CA LEU A 78 -16.98 -20.75 -11.62
C LEU A 78 -18.19 -19.86 -11.32
N ASP A 79 -18.81 -19.99 -10.15
CA ASP A 79 -19.93 -19.14 -9.76
C ASP A 79 -19.49 -17.68 -9.60
N GLU A 80 -18.29 -17.43 -9.07
CA GLU A 80 -17.68 -16.09 -9.04
C GLU A 80 -17.48 -15.53 -10.46
N ILE A 81 -16.90 -16.32 -11.37
CA ILE A 81 -16.69 -15.91 -12.78
C ILE A 81 -18.04 -15.57 -13.45
N ILE A 82 -19.09 -16.36 -13.20
CA ILE A 82 -20.42 -16.11 -13.76
C ILE A 82 -21.03 -14.83 -13.18
N LEU A 83 -20.90 -14.61 -11.88
CA LEU A 83 -21.38 -13.38 -11.23
C LEU A 83 -20.66 -12.15 -11.79
N ASP A 84 -19.34 -12.23 -11.95
CA ASP A 84 -18.56 -11.15 -12.54
C ASP A 84 -18.89 -10.92 -14.02
N ALA A 85 -19.09 -11.98 -14.80
CA ALA A 85 -19.55 -11.86 -16.18
C ALA A 85 -20.93 -11.19 -16.26
N LYS A 86 -21.88 -11.56 -15.39
CA LYS A 86 -23.20 -10.90 -15.32
C LYS A 86 -23.09 -9.42 -14.95
N ARG A 87 -22.22 -9.07 -14.00
CA ARG A 87 -21.95 -7.67 -13.61
C ARG A 87 -21.34 -6.88 -14.77
N ARG A 88 -20.40 -7.46 -15.51
CA ARG A 88 -19.79 -6.84 -16.69
C ARG A 88 -20.82 -6.63 -17.79
N TYR A 89 -21.62 -7.64 -18.09
CA TYR A 89 -22.69 -7.55 -19.09
C TYR A 89 -23.73 -6.47 -18.74
N ALA A 90 -24.10 -6.34 -17.46
CA ALA A 90 -25.01 -5.29 -17.01
C ALA A 90 -24.44 -3.88 -17.17
N LYS A 91 -23.11 -3.72 -17.07
CA LYS A 91 -22.43 -2.43 -17.27
C LYS A 91 -22.17 -2.12 -18.74
N ASN A 92 -21.73 -3.10 -19.52
CA ASN A 92 -21.38 -2.97 -20.94
C ASN A 92 -21.82 -4.25 -21.70
N PRO A 93 -23.01 -4.25 -22.33
CA PRO A 93 -23.57 -5.45 -22.98
C PRO A 93 -22.91 -5.81 -24.32
N GLY A 94 -22.01 -4.98 -24.85
CA GLY A 94 -21.43 -5.12 -26.20
C GLY A 94 -20.17 -5.98 -26.31
N ASP A 95 -19.55 -6.36 -25.20
CA ASP A 95 -18.20 -6.96 -25.22
C ASP A 95 -18.27 -8.50 -25.18
N LYS A 96 -18.78 -9.09 -26.27
CA LYS A 96 -18.78 -10.55 -26.45
C LYS A 96 -17.47 -10.98 -27.09
N LEU A 97 -16.53 -11.43 -26.26
CA LEU A 97 -15.28 -12.03 -26.72
C LEU A 97 -15.47 -13.53 -26.94
N TYR A 98 -15.19 -14.00 -28.15
CA TYR A 98 -15.15 -15.42 -28.48
C TYR A 98 -13.72 -15.94 -28.28
N ILE A 99 -13.56 -16.94 -27.41
CA ILE A 99 -12.24 -17.50 -27.04
C ILE A 99 -11.43 -17.97 -28.26
N ASN A 100 -12.12 -18.44 -29.30
CA ASN A 100 -11.49 -18.95 -30.52
C ASN A 100 -10.91 -17.86 -31.42
N ASP A 101 -11.30 -16.60 -31.22
CA ASP A 101 -10.85 -15.47 -32.02
C ASP A 101 -9.72 -14.68 -31.33
N LEU A 102 -9.35 -15.06 -30.09
CA LEU A 102 -8.27 -14.39 -29.36
C LEU A 102 -6.91 -14.83 -29.86
N ASN A 103 -6.15 -13.86 -30.40
CA ASN A 103 -4.75 -14.05 -30.74
C ASN A 103 -3.93 -14.19 -29.43
N PRO A 104 -3.01 -15.17 -29.33
CA PRO A 104 -2.07 -15.25 -28.20
C PRO A 104 -1.36 -13.94 -27.88
N ASN A 105 -1.03 -13.13 -28.89
CA ASN A 105 -0.41 -11.83 -28.70
C ASN A 105 -1.33 -10.84 -27.97
N ASP A 106 -2.64 -10.91 -28.19
CA ASP A 106 -3.63 -10.06 -27.52
C ASP A 106 -3.78 -10.44 -26.05
N ILE A 107 -3.66 -11.73 -25.73
CA ILE A 107 -3.67 -12.21 -24.34
C ILE A 107 -2.43 -11.70 -23.58
N ILE A 108 -1.26 -11.83 -24.20
CA ILE A 108 0.01 -11.41 -23.59
C ILE A 108 0.03 -9.89 -23.42
N SER A 109 -0.32 -9.14 -24.46
CA SER A 109 -0.34 -7.67 -24.41
C SER A 109 -1.34 -7.16 -23.37
N ASN A 110 -2.54 -7.74 -23.24
CA ASN A 110 -3.48 -7.35 -22.18
C ASN A 110 -2.93 -7.60 -20.78
N ARG A 111 -2.23 -8.72 -20.56
CA ARG A 111 -1.55 -8.96 -19.28
C ARG A 111 -0.43 -7.95 -19.04
N LEU A 112 0.39 -7.67 -20.05
CA LEU A 112 1.46 -6.67 -19.98
C LEU A 112 0.90 -5.27 -19.68
N LEU A 113 -0.23 -4.90 -20.28
CA LEU A 113 -0.89 -3.62 -20.03
C LEU A 113 -1.31 -3.48 -18.56
N ALA A 114 -1.80 -4.55 -17.93
CA ALA A 114 -2.15 -4.51 -16.51
C ALA A 114 -0.92 -4.24 -15.62
N ILE A 115 0.18 -4.96 -15.89
CA ILE A 115 1.46 -4.80 -15.17
C ILE A 115 2.05 -3.40 -15.41
N GLN A 116 2.00 -2.92 -16.65
CA GLN A 116 2.48 -1.59 -17.01
C GLN A 116 1.66 -0.50 -16.29
N LYS A 117 0.34 -0.63 -16.21
CA LYS A 117 -0.51 0.31 -15.45
C LYS A 117 -0.12 0.36 -13.98
N GLU A 118 0.10 -0.79 -13.36
CA GLU A 118 0.56 -0.87 -11.96
C GLU A 118 1.95 -0.22 -11.78
N SER A 119 2.89 -0.52 -12.68
CA SER A 119 4.22 0.08 -12.67
C SER A 119 4.17 1.60 -12.85
N VAL A 120 3.34 2.10 -13.76
CA VAL A 120 3.16 3.54 -13.98
C VAL A 120 2.53 4.20 -12.75
N ALA A 121 1.54 3.57 -12.12
CA ALA A 121 0.94 4.07 -10.88
C ALA A 121 2.00 4.18 -9.76
N SER A 122 2.82 3.15 -9.55
CA SER A 122 3.90 3.16 -8.56
C SER A 122 4.97 4.22 -8.86
N LEU A 123 5.37 4.37 -10.11
CA LEU A 123 6.35 5.40 -10.51
C LEU A 123 5.80 6.81 -10.31
N ASN A 124 4.52 7.04 -10.64
CA ASN A 124 3.87 8.33 -10.39
C ASN A 124 3.81 8.65 -8.90
N GLU A 125 3.50 7.67 -8.06
CA GLU A 125 3.53 7.84 -6.59
C GLU A 125 4.93 8.24 -6.10
N LYS A 126 5.97 7.53 -6.56
CA LYS A 126 7.37 7.86 -6.24
C LYS A 126 7.75 9.26 -6.70
N LEU A 127 7.33 9.65 -7.91
CA LEU A 127 7.59 10.97 -8.47
C LEU A 127 6.92 12.07 -7.63
N VAL A 128 5.66 11.86 -7.23
CA VAL A 128 4.94 12.78 -6.34
C VAL A 128 5.65 12.91 -4.99
N ASN A 129 6.14 11.80 -4.44
CA ASN A 129 6.89 11.82 -3.18
C ASN A 129 8.22 12.58 -3.32
N LEU A 130 9.00 12.32 -4.36
CA LEU A 130 10.25 13.04 -4.64
C LEU A 130 10.03 14.54 -4.86
N LYS A 131 8.98 14.93 -5.60
CA LYS A 131 8.63 16.34 -5.77
C LYS A 131 8.29 17.00 -4.43
N ARG A 132 7.57 16.28 -3.56
CA ARG A 132 7.23 16.76 -2.22
C ARG A 132 8.48 16.95 -1.36
N GLU A 133 9.41 15.99 -1.39
CA GLU A 133 10.69 16.06 -0.66
C GLU A 133 11.58 17.18 -1.19
N ASN A 134 11.74 17.30 -2.50
CA ASN A 134 12.51 18.37 -3.12
C ASN A 134 11.94 19.75 -2.73
N ASN A 135 10.62 19.92 -2.79
CA ASN A 135 9.98 21.16 -2.35
C ASN A 135 10.19 21.45 -0.85
N LYS A 136 10.31 20.43 0.00
CA LYS A 136 10.67 20.62 1.43
C LYS A 136 12.11 21.08 1.57
N LEU A 137 13.05 20.38 0.93
CA LEU A 137 14.47 20.74 0.96
C LEU A 137 14.74 22.14 0.42
N VAL A 138 14.07 22.55 -0.67
CA VAL A 138 14.17 23.92 -1.19
C VAL A 138 13.65 24.95 -0.18
N LYS A 139 12.57 24.65 0.55
CA LYS A 139 12.06 25.54 1.60
C LYS A 139 13.03 25.64 2.77
N GLU A 140 13.60 24.53 3.21
CA GLU A 140 14.62 24.49 4.27
C GLU A 140 15.86 25.30 3.85
N LEU A 141 16.35 25.11 2.63
CA LEU A 141 17.51 25.82 2.10
C LEU A 141 17.25 27.33 2.01
N ASN A 142 16.06 27.75 1.58
CA ASN A 142 15.66 29.16 1.58
C ASN A 142 15.54 29.74 3.00
N SER A 143 15.09 28.96 3.99
CA SER A 143 15.06 29.38 5.39
C SER A 143 16.48 29.64 5.89
N ILE A 144 17.38 28.67 5.70
CA ILE A 144 18.79 28.78 6.10
C ILE A 144 19.47 29.96 5.42
N TYR A 145 19.20 30.17 4.13
CA TYR A 145 19.74 31.30 3.37
C TYR A 145 19.26 32.64 3.96
N ASN A 146 17.97 32.77 4.25
CA ASN A 146 17.40 33.99 4.84
C ASN A 146 17.93 34.23 6.26
N GLU A 147 18.04 33.20 7.09
CA GLU A 147 18.65 33.27 8.42
C GLU A 147 20.12 33.70 8.35
N SER A 148 20.89 33.12 7.43
CA SER A 148 22.29 33.49 7.21
C SER A 148 22.45 34.94 6.77
N LEU A 149 21.57 35.40 5.87
CA LEU A 149 21.56 36.79 5.40
C LEU A 149 21.14 37.77 6.50
N HIS A 150 20.18 37.39 7.35
CA HIS A 150 19.81 38.14 8.54
C HIS A 150 20.99 38.25 9.52
N ASN A 151 21.66 37.13 9.80
CA ASN A 151 22.81 37.09 10.70
C ASN A 151 23.99 37.90 10.17
N LEU A 152 24.26 37.87 8.87
CA LEU A 152 25.29 38.71 8.23
C LEU A 152 24.94 40.21 8.34
N LYS A 153 23.68 40.58 8.12
CA LYS A 153 23.23 41.96 8.32
C LYS A 153 23.37 42.42 9.77
N ALA A 154 22.97 41.57 10.72
CA ALA A 154 23.12 41.85 12.15
C ALA A 154 24.59 41.98 12.55
N ALA A 155 25.46 41.08 12.09
CA ALA A 155 26.91 41.17 12.31
C ALA A 155 27.48 42.46 11.72
N ASN A 156 27.13 42.82 10.49
CA ASN A 156 27.60 44.06 9.86
C ASN A 156 27.10 45.31 10.58
N GLY A 157 25.86 45.31 11.07
CA GLY A 157 25.32 46.37 11.92
C GLY A 157 26.09 46.51 13.24
N ASN A 158 26.42 45.39 13.88
CA ASN A 158 27.24 45.38 15.09
C ASN A 158 28.68 45.85 14.82
N PHE A 159 29.29 45.49 13.69
CA PHE A 159 30.58 46.03 13.28
C PHE A 159 30.54 47.53 13.01
N GLY A 160 29.45 48.05 12.42
CA GLY A 160 29.22 49.48 12.26
C GLY A 160 29.14 50.21 13.60
N LEU A 161 28.37 49.66 14.56
CA LEU A 161 28.28 50.21 15.92
C LEU A 161 29.64 50.19 16.65
N LEU A 162 30.42 49.12 16.51
CA LEU A 162 31.77 49.05 17.08
C LEU A 162 32.72 50.06 16.42
N ALA A 163 32.63 50.26 15.10
CA ALA A 163 33.43 51.24 14.39
C ALA A 163 33.11 52.68 14.81
N ASP A 164 31.83 52.98 15.08
CA ASP A 164 31.40 54.29 15.59
C ASP A 164 31.88 54.51 17.04
N VAL A 165 31.80 53.50 17.91
CA VAL A 165 32.34 53.59 19.29
C VAL A 165 33.86 53.82 19.30
N THR A 166 34.62 53.18 18.40
CA THR A 166 36.07 53.42 18.30
C THR A 166 36.44 54.80 17.73
N LYS A 167 35.53 55.47 17.02
CA LYS A 167 35.72 56.86 16.60
C LYS A 167 35.46 57.83 17.75
N ASP A 168 34.41 57.58 18.53
CA ASP A 168 34.08 58.42 19.69
C ASP A 168 35.15 58.35 20.78
N GLU A 169 35.87 57.22 20.93
CA GLU A 169 37.02 57.11 21.85
C GLU A 169 38.30 57.86 21.36
N LEU A 170 38.35 58.32 20.11
CA LEU A 170 39.48 59.09 19.56
C LEU A 170 39.26 60.62 19.62
N GLU A 171 38.04 61.08 19.88
CA GLU A 171 37.68 62.50 20.01
C GLU A 171 37.37 62.89 21.47
N ASP A 172 38.11 62.34 22.43
CA ASP A 172 38.06 62.83 23.80
C ASP A 172 38.75 64.21 23.86
N GLU A 173 38.00 65.30 23.66
CA GLU A 173 38.42 66.69 23.89
C GLU A 173 39.07 66.89 25.27
N LYS A 174 38.74 66.00 26.23
CA LYS A 174 39.40 65.91 27.55
C LYS A 174 40.88 65.60 27.51
N TYR A 175 41.38 64.89 26.49
CA TYR A 175 42.80 64.55 26.36
C TYR A 175 43.61 65.77 25.94
N GLU A 176 43.08 66.59 25.03
CA GLU A 176 43.72 67.85 24.60
C GLU A 176 43.73 68.90 25.71
N ASP A 177 42.65 69.00 26.51
CA ASP A 177 42.63 69.86 27.70
C ASP A 177 43.63 69.41 28.78
N LEU A 178 43.85 68.11 28.94
CA LEU A 178 44.84 67.58 29.88
C LEU A 178 46.28 67.85 29.39
N ILE A 179 46.52 67.76 28.09
CA ILE A 179 47.81 68.11 27.47
C ILE A 179 48.08 69.60 27.67
N ASN A 180 47.11 70.47 27.38
CA ASN A 180 47.24 71.92 27.53
C ASN A 180 47.52 72.32 28.99
N TYR A 181 46.82 71.71 29.96
CA TYR A 181 47.04 71.98 31.39
C TYR A 181 48.46 71.59 31.84
N VAL A 182 48.98 70.44 31.37
CA VAL A 182 50.34 69.99 31.69
C VAL A 182 51.39 70.90 31.05
N THR A 183 51.16 71.40 29.84
CA THR A 183 52.07 72.35 29.18
C THR A 183 52.06 73.75 29.80
N ASP A 184 50.91 74.25 30.26
CA ASP A 184 50.81 75.61 30.81
C ASP A 184 51.34 75.71 32.25
N GLU A 185 51.18 74.67 33.08
CA GLU A 185 51.72 74.70 34.44
C GLU A 185 53.22 74.35 34.52
N CYS A 186 53.79 73.61 33.57
CA CYS A 186 55.22 73.24 33.60
C CYS A 186 56.19 74.29 33.04
N PHE A 187 55.72 75.32 32.33
CA PHE A 187 56.59 76.31 31.64
C PHE A 187 56.59 77.74 32.19
N ARG A 188 55.92 78.06 33.32
CA ARG A 188 56.11 79.36 33.99
C ARG A 188 57.41 79.39 34.81
N LYS A 189 58.53 79.71 34.16
CA LYS A 189 59.77 80.11 34.86
C LYS A 189 59.75 81.61 35.24
N PRO A 190 60.15 81.98 36.47
CA PRO A 190 60.23 83.36 36.92
C PRO A 190 61.48 84.04 36.34
N ARG A 191 61.37 85.24 35.76
CA ARG A 191 62.54 86.06 35.40
C ARG A 191 62.82 87.07 36.51
N ARG A 192 63.98 86.88 37.15
CA ARG A 192 64.60 87.76 38.14
C ARG A 192 65.23 88.98 37.47
N ASP A 193 65.22 90.07 38.21
CA ASP A 193 66.02 91.28 38.06
C ASP A 193 67.52 90.98 38.03
N ASP A 194 68.30 91.73 37.24
CA ASP A 194 69.35 92.62 37.74
C ASP A 194 70.22 93.23 36.61
N HIS A 195 70.66 94.45 36.92
CA HIS A 195 71.51 95.39 36.17
C HIS A 195 72.91 94.87 35.78
N ILE A 196 73.55 95.49 34.78
CA ILE A 196 74.74 96.38 34.91
C ILE A 196 75.25 96.89 33.54
N ASN A 197 75.73 98.14 33.60
CA ASN A 197 76.29 99.06 32.60
C ASN A 197 77.35 98.53 31.60
N THR A 198 77.38 99.17 30.43
CA THR A 198 78.53 100.00 29.99
C THR A 198 78.02 101.22 29.25
#